data_AF-A0A494SZT4-F1
#
_entry.id   AF-A0A494SZT4-F1
#
_cell.length_a   1.000
_cell.length_b   1.000
_cell.length_c   1.000
_cell.angle_alpha   90.00
_cell.angle_beta   90.00
_cell.angle_gamma   90.00
#
_symmetry.space_group_name_H-M   'P 1'
#
loop_
_entity.id
_entity.type
_entity.pdbx_description
1 polymer ?
#
loop_
_entity_poly.entity_id
_entity_poly.type
_entity_poly.pdbx_seq_one_letter_code
_entity_poly.pdbx_strand_id
1 'polypeptide(L)'
;MTVTAHELVPSVRTVDKPTLLETMMFRPGSGFGHLSRHLDRMEASAGDLGYRFDRRDVGRELHAFASRTSRPQRIRLTVSGDGEISVVGSDPPPMTGPVALTIDSVPVDARDEDLRHKTTDRGRYEACVHGIRNSTTSS
;
A
#
# COMPACT_ATOMS: atom_id res chain seq x y z
N MET A 1 -46.53 -21.86 22.96
CA MET A 1 -45.66 -21.93 21.76
C MET A 1 -44.38 -21.21 22.09
N THR A 2 -43.30 -21.94 22.33
CA THR A 2 -42.00 -21.38 22.72
C THR A 2 -41.17 -21.24 21.45
N VAL A 3 -40.76 -20.03 21.09
CA VAL A 3 -39.83 -19.77 19.98
C VAL A 3 -38.41 -19.81 20.57
N THR A 4 -37.62 -20.72 20.05
CA THR A 4 -36.22 -20.98 20.42
C THR A 4 -35.34 -19.78 20.08
N ALA A 5 -34.45 -19.42 21.01
CA ALA A 5 -33.43 -18.40 20.84
C ALA A 5 -32.51 -18.73 19.64
N HIS A 6 -32.36 -17.78 18.73
CA HIS A 6 -31.33 -17.85 17.70
C HIS A 6 -30.01 -17.44 18.35
N GLU A 7 -29.12 -18.40 18.55
CA GLU A 7 -27.79 -18.19 19.08
C GLU A 7 -27.02 -17.20 18.18
N LEU A 8 -26.58 -16.09 18.76
CA LEU A 8 -25.68 -15.13 18.14
C LEU A 8 -24.33 -15.83 17.96
N VAL A 9 -24.02 -16.22 16.72
CA VAL A 9 -22.67 -16.67 16.36
C VAL A 9 -21.72 -15.48 16.61
N PRO A 10 -20.67 -15.64 17.43
CA PRO A 10 -19.73 -14.55 17.69
C PRO A 10 -19.03 -14.22 16.37
N SER A 11 -19.17 -12.96 15.94
CA SER A 11 -18.41 -12.41 14.81
C SER A 11 -16.93 -12.53 15.14
N VAL A 12 -16.25 -13.47 14.48
CA VAL A 12 -14.80 -13.56 14.49
C VAL A 12 -14.29 -12.21 14.02
N ARG A 13 -13.63 -11.46 14.91
CA ARG A 13 -12.84 -10.30 14.51
C ARG A 13 -11.70 -10.84 13.64
N THR A 14 -11.89 -10.84 12.33
CA THR A 14 -10.80 -10.98 11.39
C THR A 14 -9.77 -9.91 11.75
N VAL A 15 -8.53 -10.31 11.99
CA VAL A 15 -7.41 -9.38 11.95
C VAL A 15 -7.52 -8.66 10.61
N ASP A 16 -7.65 -7.33 10.63
CA ASP A 16 -7.82 -6.55 9.41
C ASP A 16 -6.62 -6.85 8.50
N LYS A 17 -6.88 -7.58 7.40
CA LYS A 17 -5.84 -7.91 6.45
C LYS A 17 -5.28 -6.60 5.87
N PRO A 18 -3.96 -6.48 5.69
CA PRO A 18 -3.36 -5.22 5.27
C PRO A 18 -3.77 -4.88 3.83
N THR A 19 -3.97 -3.60 3.54
CA THR A 19 -4.30 -3.17 2.17
C THR A 19 -3.08 -3.28 1.25
N LEU A 20 -3.30 -3.64 -0.01
CA LEU A 20 -2.30 -3.51 -1.07
C LEU A 20 -1.98 -2.04 -1.29
N LEU A 21 -0.74 -1.73 -1.61
CA LEU A 21 -0.22 -0.37 -1.71
C LEU A 21 0.66 -0.21 -2.94
N GLU A 22 0.40 0.83 -3.73
CA GLU A 22 1.29 1.31 -4.77
C GLU A 22 1.58 2.79 -4.65
N THR A 23 2.83 3.17 -4.93
CA THR A 23 3.23 4.57 -5.00
C THR A 23 3.81 4.86 -6.38
N MET A 24 3.28 5.85 -7.08
CA MET A 24 3.70 6.22 -8.44
C MET A 24 3.71 7.74 -8.63
N MET A 25 4.43 8.22 -9.63
CA MET A 25 4.44 9.63 -9.99
C MET A 25 3.38 9.91 -11.05
N PHE A 26 2.51 10.87 -10.82
CA PHE A 26 1.64 11.46 -11.84
C PHE A 26 2.25 12.76 -12.37
N ARG A 27 2.21 12.95 -13.69
CA ARG A 27 2.60 14.18 -14.37
C ARG A 27 1.52 14.58 -15.37
N PRO A 28 0.99 15.81 -15.30
CA PRO A 28 0.09 16.33 -16.34
C PRO A 28 0.71 16.16 -17.74
N GLY A 29 -0.09 15.74 -18.71
CA GLY A 29 0.35 15.49 -20.09
C GLY A 29 1.09 14.17 -20.34
N SER A 30 1.70 13.54 -19.34
CA SER A 30 2.38 12.23 -19.47
C SER A 30 1.75 11.10 -18.66
N GLY A 31 0.83 11.42 -17.75
CA GLY A 31 0.07 10.45 -16.98
C GLY A 31 0.85 9.84 -15.81
N PHE A 32 0.51 8.61 -15.44
CA PHE A 32 1.10 7.88 -14.32
C PHE A 32 2.34 7.10 -14.76
N GLY A 33 3.47 7.32 -14.09
CA GLY A 33 4.72 6.61 -14.36
C GLY A 33 4.59 5.11 -14.10
N HIS A 34 5.02 4.31 -15.07
CA HIS A 34 5.01 2.83 -15.02
C HIS A 34 3.66 2.20 -14.63
N LEU A 35 2.54 2.86 -14.96
CA LEU A 35 1.19 2.46 -14.52
C LEU A 35 0.92 0.96 -14.70
N SER A 36 1.14 0.42 -15.90
CA SER A 36 0.89 -1.00 -16.18
C SER A 36 1.64 -1.91 -15.21
N ARG A 37 2.92 -1.65 -14.96
CA ARG A 37 3.74 -2.45 -14.03
C ARG A 37 3.23 -2.38 -12.58
N HIS A 38 2.72 -1.23 -12.15
CA HIS A 38 2.10 -1.10 -10.83
C HIS A 38 0.81 -1.90 -10.75
N LEU A 39 -0.06 -1.81 -11.76
CA LEU A 39 -1.31 -2.56 -11.79
C LEU A 39 -1.08 -4.07 -11.91
N ASP A 40 -0.13 -4.53 -12.73
CA ASP A 40 0.21 -5.94 -12.88
C ASP A 40 0.70 -6.53 -11.54
N ARG A 41 1.52 -5.79 -10.79
CA ARG A 41 1.99 -6.22 -9.46
C ARG A 41 0.85 -6.28 -8.44
N MET A 42 -0.05 -5.29 -8.46
CA MET A 42 -1.20 -5.25 -7.56
C MET A 42 -2.19 -6.38 -7.86
N GLU A 43 -2.45 -6.64 -9.14
CA GLU A 43 -3.31 -7.74 -9.62
C GLU A 43 -2.75 -9.11 -9.23
N ALA A 44 -1.44 -9.33 -9.44
CA ALA A 44 -0.79 -10.57 -8.99
C ALA A 44 -0.88 -10.75 -7.47
N SER A 45 -0.58 -9.70 -6.70
CA SER A 45 -0.67 -9.76 -5.23
C SER A 45 -2.10 -9.97 -4.74
N ALA A 46 -3.10 -9.39 -5.42
CA ALA A 46 -4.50 -9.62 -5.11
C ALA A 46 -4.90 -11.07 -5.37
N GLY A 47 -4.40 -11.67 -6.45
CA GLY A 47 -4.57 -13.09 -6.74
C GLY A 47 -4.00 -13.99 -5.64
N ASP A 48 -2.75 -13.74 -5.24
CA ASP A 48 -2.06 -14.52 -4.21
C ASP A 48 -2.74 -14.40 -2.82
N LEU A 49 -3.21 -13.21 -2.47
CA LEU A 49 -3.84 -12.92 -1.16
C LEU A 49 -5.36 -13.17 -1.12
N GLY A 50 -5.97 -13.48 -2.27
CA GLY A 50 -7.42 -13.67 -2.42
C GLY A 50 -8.22 -12.38 -2.27
N TYR A 51 -7.68 -11.24 -2.68
CA TYR A 51 -8.35 -9.93 -2.61
C TYR A 51 -9.25 -9.71 -3.83
N ARG A 52 -10.32 -8.94 -3.64
CA ARG A 52 -11.10 -8.43 -4.77
C ARG A 52 -10.32 -7.31 -5.45
N PHE A 53 -10.09 -7.45 -6.75
CA PHE A 53 -9.38 -6.46 -7.55
C PHE A 53 -10.00 -6.38 -8.95
N ASP A 54 -10.46 -5.19 -9.34
CA ASP A 54 -10.87 -4.90 -10.71
C ASP A 54 -10.01 -3.75 -11.26
N ARG A 55 -9.21 -4.09 -12.28
CA ARG A 55 -8.31 -3.15 -12.95
C ARG A 55 -9.06 -1.96 -13.57
N ARG A 56 -10.30 -2.16 -14.04
CA ARG A 56 -11.12 -1.09 -14.60
C ARG A 56 -11.56 -0.12 -13.52
N ASP A 57 -11.93 -0.63 -12.34
CA ASP A 57 -12.34 0.20 -11.21
C ASP A 57 -11.18 1.09 -10.74
N VAL A 58 -10.00 0.49 -10.58
CA VAL A 58 -8.77 1.24 -10.27
C VAL A 58 -8.46 2.28 -11.34
N GLY A 59 -8.61 1.92 -12.62
CA GLY A 59 -8.42 2.83 -13.74
C GLY A 59 -9.37 4.05 -13.71
N ARG A 60 -10.64 3.85 -13.33
CA ARG A 60 -11.61 4.94 -13.19
C ARG A 60 -11.21 5.90 -12.08
N GLU A 61 -10.82 5.39 -10.91
CA GLU A 61 -10.40 6.24 -9.78
C GLU A 61 -9.14 7.04 -10.09
N LEU A 62 -8.16 6.42 -10.76
CA LEU A 62 -6.97 7.11 -11.22
C LEU A 62 -7.30 8.19 -12.26
N HIS A 63 -8.21 7.92 -13.20
CA HIS A 63 -8.66 8.92 -14.17
C HIS A 63 -9.39 10.09 -13.48
N ALA A 64 -10.27 9.81 -12.52
CA ALA A 64 -10.98 10.83 -11.74
C ALA A 64 -10.02 11.66 -10.86
N PHE A 65 -8.93 11.07 -10.38
CA PHE A 65 -7.85 11.83 -9.75
C PHE A 65 -7.14 12.75 -10.75
N ALA A 66 -6.71 12.19 -11.88
CA ALA A 66 -5.93 12.90 -12.89
C ALA A 66 -6.67 14.11 -13.48
N SER A 67 -7.99 14.03 -13.64
CA SER A 67 -8.81 15.13 -14.16
C SER A 67 -8.91 16.34 -13.21
N ARG A 68 -8.60 16.16 -11.93
CA ARG A 68 -8.67 17.20 -10.89
C ARG A 68 -7.33 17.85 -10.55
N THR A 69 -6.24 17.39 -11.17
CA THR A 69 -4.88 17.82 -10.84
C THR A 69 -4.18 18.43 -12.06
N SER A 70 -3.58 19.60 -11.87
CA SER A 70 -2.81 20.34 -12.89
C SER A 70 -1.31 20.40 -12.63
N ARG A 71 -0.82 19.70 -11.60
CA ARG A 71 0.59 19.68 -11.19
C ARG A 71 1.11 18.26 -11.01
N PRO A 72 2.43 18.02 -11.04
CA PRO A 72 2.99 16.74 -10.66
C PRO A 72 2.58 16.34 -9.23
N GLN A 73 2.24 15.07 -9.03
CA GLN A 73 1.81 14.54 -7.74
C GLN A 73 2.43 13.15 -7.52
N ARG A 74 2.85 12.89 -6.29
CA ARG A 74 3.13 11.53 -5.83
C ARG A 74 1.82 10.90 -5.41
N ILE A 75 1.45 9.81 -6.05
CA ILE A 75 0.19 9.12 -5.87
C ILE A 75 0.41 7.92 -4.98
N ARG A 76 -0.43 7.80 -3.95
CA ARG A 76 -0.60 6.61 -3.14
C ARG A 76 -1.93 5.97 -3.52
N LEU A 77 -1.86 4.79 -4.13
CA LEU A 77 -3.00 3.94 -4.46
C LEU A 77 -3.05 2.79 -3.45
N THR A 78 -4.21 2.56 -2.84
CA THR A 78 -4.43 1.37 -1.98
C THR A 78 -5.67 0.61 -2.38
N VAL A 79 -5.63 -0.72 -2.20
CA VAL A 79 -6.78 -1.61 -2.39
C VAL A 79 -6.89 -2.55 -1.19
N SER A 80 -8.03 -2.54 -0.51
CA SER A 80 -8.33 -3.46 0.60
C SER A 80 -8.70 -4.86 0.11
N GLY A 81 -8.85 -5.82 1.05
CA GLY A 81 -9.22 -7.19 0.71
C GLY A 81 -10.60 -7.34 0.07
N ASP A 82 -11.54 -6.47 0.42
CA ASP A 82 -12.89 -6.40 -0.14
C ASP A 82 -13.00 -5.53 -1.41
N GLY A 83 -11.89 -4.92 -1.83
CA GLY A 83 -11.78 -4.16 -3.08
C GLY A 83 -12.05 -2.66 -2.95
N GLU A 84 -12.06 -2.10 -1.74
CA GLU A 84 -12.13 -0.66 -1.54
C GLU A 84 -10.86 0.01 -2.09
N ILE A 85 -11.04 0.98 -2.98
CA ILE A 85 -9.95 1.70 -3.66
C ILE A 85 -9.81 3.08 -3.05
N SER A 86 -8.58 3.47 -2.71
CA SER A 86 -8.25 4.84 -2.31
C SER A 86 -7.08 5.40 -3.12
N VAL A 87 -7.24 6.63 -3.61
CA VAL A 87 -6.22 7.36 -4.38
C VAL A 87 -5.94 8.68 -3.69
N VAL A 88 -4.74 8.82 -3.13
CA VAL A 88 -4.31 10.03 -2.41
C VAL A 88 -3.11 10.63 -3.12
N GLY A 89 -3.20 11.92 -3.44
CA GLY A 89 -2.09 12.70 -3.98
C GLY A 89 -1.36 13.48 -2.89
N SER A 90 -0.05 13.63 -3.04
CA SER A 90 0.75 14.60 -2.29
C SER A 90 1.77 15.25 -3.21
N ASP A 91 2.31 16.39 -2.79
CA ASP A 91 3.49 16.93 -3.46
C ASP A 91 4.63 15.90 -3.45
N PRO A 92 5.32 15.74 -4.60
CA PRO A 92 6.49 14.87 -4.64
C PRO A 92 7.60 15.48 -3.79
N PRO A 93 8.29 14.67 -2.96
CA PRO A 93 9.40 15.18 -2.18
C PRO A 93 10.51 15.69 -3.12
N PRO A 94 11.25 16.74 -2.71
CA PRO A 94 12.39 17.20 -3.48
C PRO A 94 13.42 16.07 -3.60
N MET A 95 14.03 15.94 -4.76
CA MET A 95 15.23 15.12 -4.89
C MET A 95 16.39 15.91 -4.28
N THR A 96 16.69 15.61 -3.03
CA THR A 96 17.94 16.05 -2.40
C THR A 96 19.08 15.19 -2.93
N GLY A 97 20.32 15.65 -2.80
CA GLY A 97 21.51 14.99 -3.32
C GLY A 97 21.73 13.56 -2.76
N PRO A 98 22.97 13.06 -2.78
CA PRO A 98 23.27 11.72 -2.27
C PRO A 98 22.70 11.50 -0.85
N VAL A 99 22.08 10.35 -0.63
CA VAL A 99 21.56 9.94 0.68
C VAL A 99 22.52 8.96 1.34
N ALA A 100 22.69 9.07 2.66
CA ALA A 100 23.42 8.08 3.45
C ALA A 100 22.58 6.82 3.60
N LEU A 101 23.22 5.66 3.47
CA LEU A 101 22.59 4.34 3.64
C LEU A 101 23.21 3.62 4.83
N THR A 102 22.41 2.81 5.50
CA THR A 102 22.86 1.88 6.54
C THR A 102 22.20 0.52 6.32
N ILE A 103 22.80 -0.52 6.88
CA ILE A 103 22.29 -1.89 6.81
C ILE A 103 21.53 -2.19 8.10
N ASP A 104 20.28 -2.63 7.96
CA ASP A 104 19.50 -3.13 9.09
C ASP A 104 20.15 -4.39 9.65
N SER A 105 20.43 -4.40 10.96
CA SER A 105 21.03 -5.54 11.65
C SER A 105 20.03 -6.67 11.91
N VAL A 106 18.73 -6.40 11.77
CA VAL A 106 17.68 -7.41 11.89
C VAL A 106 17.50 -8.11 10.53
N PRO A 107 17.79 -9.42 10.40
CA PRO A 107 17.61 -10.14 9.15
C PRO A 107 16.13 -10.31 8.78
N VAL A 108 15.84 -10.44 7.48
CA VAL A 108 14.54 -10.90 6.95
C VAL A 108 14.60 -12.41 6.73
N ASP A 109 13.50 -13.13 6.98
CA ASP A 109 13.36 -14.48 6.44
C ASP A 109 12.99 -14.39 4.97
N ALA A 110 13.85 -14.89 4.08
CA ALA A 110 13.60 -14.89 2.63
C ALA A 110 12.39 -15.75 2.22
N ARG A 111 11.90 -16.63 3.12
CA ARG A 111 10.71 -17.46 2.90
C ARG A 111 9.42 -16.78 3.35
N ASP A 112 9.50 -15.64 4.02
CA ASP A 112 8.33 -14.88 4.44
C ASP A 112 7.57 -14.38 3.21
N GLU A 113 6.35 -14.88 3.03
CA GLU A 113 5.49 -14.58 1.89
C GLU A 113 4.99 -13.13 1.96
N ASP A 114 4.85 -12.56 3.16
CA ASP A 114 4.38 -11.19 3.35
C ASP A 114 5.35 -10.17 2.75
N LEU A 115 6.65 -10.50 2.67
CA LEU A 115 7.68 -9.66 2.05
C LEU A 115 7.55 -9.53 0.53
N ARG A 116 6.79 -10.42 -0.12
CA ARG A 116 6.57 -10.40 -1.57
C ARG A 116 5.54 -9.36 -1.98
N HIS A 117 4.65 -9.00 -1.05
CA HIS A 117 3.53 -8.12 -1.32
C HIS A 117 3.80 -6.72 -0.80
N LYS A 118 3.48 -5.73 -1.62
CA LYS A 118 3.59 -4.33 -1.20
C LYS A 118 2.30 -3.95 -0.48
N THR A 119 2.31 -4.01 0.85
CA THR A 119 1.13 -3.73 1.68
C THR A 119 1.33 -2.51 2.58
N THR A 120 0.27 -2.16 3.30
CA THR A 120 0.31 -1.17 4.38
C THR A 120 0.82 -1.72 5.70
N ASP A 121 0.99 -3.04 5.84
CA ASP A 121 1.73 -3.58 6.98
C ASP A 121 3.21 -3.28 6.79
N ARG A 122 3.69 -2.31 7.58
CA ARG A 122 5.06 -1.80 7.49
C ARG A 122 5.77 -1.80 8.84
N GLY A 123 5.21 -2.48 9.84
CA GLY A 123 5.72 -2.44 11.22
C GLY A 123 7.22 -2.77 11.29
N ARG A 124 7.67 -3.76 10.51
CA ARG A 124 9.09 -4.11 10.38
C ARG A 124 9.95 -2.93 9.86
N TYR A 125 9.56 -2.33 8.74
CA TYR A 125 10.31 -1.22 8.14
C TYR A 125 10.30 0.02 9.04
N GLU A 126 9.19 0.27 9.72
CA GLU A 126 9.04 1.37 10.67
C GLU A 126 9.94 1.18 11.89
N ALA A 127 10.03 -0.03 12.44
CA ALA A 127 10.94 -0.35 13.54
C ALA A 127 12.41 -0.09 13.18
N CYS A 128 12.83 -0.50 11.98
CA CYS A 128 14.18 -0.24 11.47
C CYS A 128 14.48 1.28 11.39
N VAL A 129 13.59 2.05 10.76
CA VAL A 129 13.76 3.51 10.63
C VAL A 129 13.82 4.21 11.99
N HIS A 130 12.98 3.81 12.96
CA HIS A 130 13.04 4.36 14.31
C HIS A 130 14.36 4.05 15.01
N GLY A 131 14.89 2.82 14.87
CA GLY A 131 16.18 2.43 15.42
C GLY A 131 17.33 3.32 14.91
N ILE A 132 17.39 3.56 13.60
CA ILE A 132 18.42 4.39 12.96
C ILE A 132 18.35 5.85 13.43
N ARG A 133 17.14 6.43 13.49
CA ARG A 133 16.96 7.84 13.89
C ARG A 133 17.36 8.07 15.35
N ASN A 134 17.10 7.10 16.22
CA ASN A 134 17.42 7.20 17.63
C ASN A 134 18.92 6.96 17.91
N SER A 135 19.61 6.15 17.11
CA SER A 135 21.07 5.95 17.23
C SER A 135 21.91 7.14 16.76
N THR A 136 21.34 8.05 15.96
CA THR A 136 22.05 9.21 15.40
C THR A 136 22.00 10.45 16.31
N THR A 137 21.17 10.44 17.36
CA THR A 137 21.01 11.58 18.30
C THR A 137 21.91 11.47 19.54
N SER A 138 22.63 10.36 19.70
CA SER A 138 23.60 10.15 20.79
C SER A 138 25.02 10.09 20.23
N SER A 139 25.60 11.24 19.92
CA SER A 139 27.04 11.46 19.73
C SER A 139 27.37 12.91 19.97
#